data_AF-A0A094ZX89-F1
#
_entry.id   AF-A0A094ZX89-F1
#
_cell.length_a   1.000
_cell.length_b   1.000
_cell.length_c   1.000
_cell.angle_alpha   90.00
_cell.angle_beta   90.00
_cell.angle_gamma   90.00
#
_symmetry.space_group_name_H-M   'P 1'
#
loop_
_entity.id
_entity.type
_entity.pdbx_description
1 polymer ?
#
loop_
_entity_poly.entity_id
_entity_poly.type
_entity_poly.pdbx_seq_one_letter_code
_entity_poly.pdbx_strand_id
1 'polypeptide(L)'
;MVKKSNKKTPKKKNIKSRERAKQLADDNARLNDALRQSEKESMDVFSYLKKQNEDKDSELRDEIQNQKCLIENMETRFFEEKKDEKIELYQYEIKQLTEDLNKQKTIFSEQVTLQTFEASKSIEKLTKTLELERKRMIRISSLANRILQQRNEIEEFFITSLNYVRDEIKVNQNNYIHDAKSAYEASIRLAHLGKSNYPPIRTFQNKITSTNNVYDDFKIAQKIPKSTHLTIRDLTWEQKERVLSILFEKMNHSKMKFNHKTNHNKSPMNQLNDQFNKELIIQMNNCNNGTNQQLAVNEIDSKSILLTIDNDDDDADAADADEHNQGKIKDQVNYNNDNDKVKENCRNQSKELTKKLYEKVIQYKDHVIDETNSINQSDVQCTLKNDYETIHQRNIDSTMNCQINQTKVPYPSPQ
;
A
#
# COMPACT_ATOMS: atom_id res chain seq x y z
N MET A 1 -128.84 -113.75 -65.44
CA MET A 1 -128.09 -114.89 -64.83
C MET A 1 -126.61 -114.57 -64.92
N VAL A 2 -125.86 -114.34 -63.83
CA VAL A 2 -125.39 -115.26 -62.77
C VAL A 2 -123.90 -115.55 -62.95
N LYS A 3 -123.13 -115.01 -62.00
CA LYS A 3 -122.02 -115.58 -61.19
C LYS A 3 -120.76 -116.21 -61.85
N LYS A 4 -119.68 -116.07 -61.06
CA LYS A 4 -118.49 -116.93 -60.85
C LYS A 4 -117.26 -116.61 -61.74
N SER A 5 -116.17 -116.04 -61.18
CA SER A 5 -115.09 -116.65 -60.34
C SER A 5 -113.94 -117.16 -61.22
N ASN A 6 -112.63 -117.09 -60.93
CA ASN A 6 -111.88 -117.03 -59.67
C ASN A 6 -110.36 -116.89 -59.98
N LYS A 7 -109.59 -116.23 -59.08
CA LYS A 7 -108.20 -116.53 -58.56
C LYS A 7 -107.03 -116.91 -59.53
N LYS A 8 -105.73 -116.54 -59.35
CA LYS A 8 -104.94 -115.72 -58.40
C LYS A 8 -103.42 -115.72 -58.83
N THR A 9 -102.73 -114.58 -58.65
CA THR A 9 -101.31 -114.38 -58.18
C THR A 9 -100.08 -114.77 -59.06
N PRO A 10 -98.82 -114.37 -58.71
CA PRO A 10 -98.25 -113.00 -58.59
C PRO A 10 -96.82 -112.88 -59.26
N LYS A 11 -96.32 -111.69 -59.65
CA LYS A 11 -94.84 -111.35 -59.71
C LYS A 11 -94.47 -109.99 -60.34
N LYS A 12 -95.26 -109.36 -61.22
CA LYS A 12 -94.80 -108.16 -61.97
C LYS A 12 -95.06 -106.77 -61.34
N LYS A 13 -96.03 -106.61 -60.42
CA LYS A 13 -96.31 -105.31 -59.78
C LYS A 13 -95.27 -104.88 -58.73
N ASN A 14 -94.44 -105.79 -58.24
CA ASN A 14 -93.37 -105.51 -57.28
C ASN A 14 -92.11 -104.91 -57.96
N ILE A 15 -92.03 -104.95 -59.29
CA ILE A 15 -90.88 -104.44 -60.05
C ILE A 15 -91.02 -102.93 -60.28
N LYS A 16 -92.24 -102.46 -60.62
CA LYS A 16 -92.49 -101.05 -60.99
C LYS A 16 -92.45 -100.07 -59.81
N SER A 17 -92.94 -100.48 -58.64
CA SER A 17 -92.81 -99.73 -57.39
C SER A 17 -91.37 -99.74 -56.86
N ARG A 18 -90.64 -100.84 -57.07
CA ARG A 18 -89.21 -100.96 -56.75
C ARG A 18 -88.35 -100.09 -57.66
N GLU A 19 -88.67 -99.97 -58.95
CA GLU A 19 -88.04 -99.02 -59.89
C GLU A 19 -88.27 -97.57 -59.48
N ARG A 20 -89.50 -97.18 -59.13
CA ARG A 20 -89.80 -95.79 -58.73
C ARG A 20 -89.20 -95.40 -57.38
N ALA A 21 -89.14 -96.34 -56.44
CA ALA A 21 -88.43 -96.16 -55.18
C ALA A 21 -86.91 -96.10 -55.37
N LYS A 22 -86.36 -96.86 -56.35
CA LYS A 22 -84.96 -96.77 -56.74
C LYS A 22 -84.66 -95.42 -57.41
N GLN A 23 -85.52 -94.95 -58.30
CA GLN A 23 -85.41 -93.62 -58.92
C GLN A 23 -85.46 -92.49 -57.88
N LEU A 24 -86.39 -92.54 -56.92
CA LEU A 24 -86.45 -91.55 -55.84
C LEU A 24 -85.26 -91.65 -54.89
N ALA A 25 -84.70 -92.84 -54.67
CA ALA A 25 -83.48 -93.01 -53.90
C ALA A 25 -82.26 -92.46 -54.64
N ASP A 26 -82.17 -92.67 -55.96
CA ASP A 26 -81.12 -92.13 -56.82
C ASP A 26 -81.25 -90.60 -56.94
N ASP A 27 -82.47 -90.07 -57.05
CA ASP A 27 -82.74 -88.63 -57.10
C ASP A 27 -82.47 -87.97 -55.74
N ASN A 28 -82.82 -88.62 -54.61
CA ASN A 28 -82.43 -88.15 -53.27
C ASN A 28 -80.92 -88.26 -53.03
N ALA A 29 -80.24 -89.26 -53.59
CA ALA A 29 -78.79 -89.36 -53.53
C ALA A 29 -78.18 -88.20 -54.32
N ARG A 30 -78.66 -87.94 -55.53
CA ARG A 30 -78.20 -86.83 -56.37
C ARG A 30 -78.50 -85.46 -55.78
N LEU A 31 -79.66 -85.27 -55.14
CA LEU A 31 -80.01 -84.03 -54.43
C LEU A 31 -79.14 -83.83 -53.18
N ASN A 32 -78.87 -84.89 -52.41
CA ASN A 32 -77.95 -84.79 -51.28
C ASN A 32 -76.52 -84.52 -51.73
N ASP A 33 -76.09 -85.08 -52.86
CA ASP A 33 -74.78 -84.80 -53.45
C ASP A 33 -74.70 -83.34 -53.93
N ALA A 34 -75.75 -82.83 -54.57
CA ALA A 34 -75.83 -81.42 -54.98
C ALA A 34 -75.86 -80.47 -53.77
N LEU A 35 -76.56 -80.83 -52.69
CA LEU A 35 -76.58 -80.06 -51.46
C LEU A 35 -75.21 -80.04 -50.78
N ARG A 36 -74.56 -81.21 -50.64
CA ARG A 36 -73.21 -81.32 -50.10
C ARG A 36 -72.19 -80.54 -50.92
N GLN A 37 -72.36 -80.55 -52.25
CA GLN A 37 -71.52 -79.78 -53.15
C GLN A 37 -71.74 -78.27 -52.98
N SER A 38 -72.99 -77.82 -52.87
CA SER A 38 -73.35 -76.42 -52.59
C SER A 38 -72.84 -75.94 -51.21
N GLU A 39 -73.00 -76.77 -50.17
CA GLU A 39 -72.46 -76.49 -48.83
C GLU A 39 -70.93 -76.37 -48.86
N LYS A 40 -70.27 -77.24 -49.61
CA LYS A 40 -68.83 -77.21 -49.80
C LYS A 40 -68.39 -75.95 -50.54
N GLU A 41 -69.04 -75.60 -51.65
CA GLU A 41 -68.75 -74.38 -52.41
C GLU A 41 -68.99 -73.11 -51.58
N SER A 42 -70.06 -73.09 -50.76
CA SER A 42 -70.33 -72.00 -49.82
C SER A 42 -69.26 -71.90 -48.73
N MET A 43 -68.80 -73.04 -48.21
CA MET A 43 -67.70 -73.10 -47.24
C MET A 43 -66.38 -72.63 -47.84
N ASP A 44 -66.07 -73.02 -49.08
CA ASP A 44 -64.87 -72.63 -49.79
C ASP A 44 -64.88 -71.12 -50.07
N VAL A 45 -66.01 -70.57 -50.55
CA VAL A 45 -66.20 -69.11 -50.74
C VAL A 45 -66.08 -68.36 -49.41
N PHE A 46 -66.70 -68.86 -48.34
CA PHE A 46 -66.58 -68.26 -47.01
C PHE A 46 -65.13 -68.26 -46.51
N SER A 47 -64.42 -69.38 -46.70
CA SER A 47 -63.00 -69.48 -46.32
C SER A 47 -62.11 -68.52 -47.11
N TYR A 48 -62.38 -68.36 -48.41
CA TYR A 48 -61.67 -67.43 -49.28
C TYR A 48 -61.94 -65.97 -48.88
N LEU A 49 -63.20 -65.60 -48.66
CA LEU A 49 -63.57 -64.24 -48.23
C LEU A 49 -63.01 -63.92 -46.84
N LYS A 50 -63.05 -64.89 -45.91
CA LYS A 50 -62.47 -64.74 -44.58
C LYS A 50 -60.97 -64.51 -44.66
N LYS A 51 -60.26 -65.33 -45.44
CA LYS A 51 -58.82 -65.15 -45.67
C LYS A 51 -58.51 -63.81 -46.34
N GLN A 52 -59.28 -63.42 -47.35
CA GLN A 52 -59.11 -62.13 -48.02
C GLN A 52 -59.33 -60.94 -47.07
N ASN A 53 -60.30 -61.03 -46.15
CA ASN A 53 -60.49 -60.00 -45.13
C ASN A 53 -59.35 -60.00 -44.11
N GLU A 54 -58.87 -61.17 -43.67
CA GLU A 54 -57.72 -61.27 -42.76
C GLU A 54 -56.44 -60.69 -43.38
N ASP A 55 -56.19 -60.97 -44.66
CA ASP A 55 -55.06 -60.45 -45.43
C ASP A 55 -55.16 -58.92 -45.57
N LYS A 56 -56.33 -58.39 -45.95
CA LYS A 56 -56.58 -56.93 -46.06
C LYS A 56 -56.49 -56.22 -44.71
N ASP A 57 -57.00 -56.83 -43.64
CA ASP A 57 -56.89 -56.28 -42.29
C ASP A 57 -55.44 -56.29 -41.80
N SER A 58 -54.63 -57.27 -42.22
CA SER A 58 -53.19 -57.28 -41.94
C SER A 58 -52.46 -56.17 -42.69
N GLU A 59 -52.73 -56.04 -43.98
CA GLU A 59 -52.15 -54.98 -44.82
C GLU A 59 -52.51 -53.59 -44.28
N LEU A 60 -53.77 -53.39 -43.86
CA LEU A 60 -54.21 -52.14 -43.25
C LEU A 60 -53.50 -51.87 -41.91
N ARG A 61 -53.28 -52.89 -41.08
CA ARG A 61 -52.51 -52.75 -39.82
C ARG A 61 -51.06 -52.38 -40.09
N ASP A 62 -50.44 -53.02 -41.08
CA ASP A 62 -49.05 -52.74 -41.46
C ASP A 62 -48.90 -51.32 -42.03
N GLU A 63 -49.85 -50.87 -42.85
CA GLU A 63 -49.89 -49.49 -43.38
C GLU A 63 -50.09 -48.46 -42.26
N ILE A 64 -51.01 -48.69 -41.33
CA ILE A 64 -51.22 -47.82 -40.17
C ILE A 64 -49.95 -47.76 -39.30
N GLN A 65 -49.27 -48.90 -39.11
CA GLN A 65 -48.05 -48.96 -38.31
C GLN A 65 -46.88 -48.26 -39.01
N ASN A 66 -46.75 -48.40 -40.33
CA ASN A 66 -45.77 -47.67 -41.14
C ASN A 66 -46.01 -46.16 -41.09
N GLN A 67 -47.26 -45.71 -41.24
CA GLN A 67 -47.61 -44.29 -41.14
C GLN A 67 -47.34 -43.74 -39.74
N LYS A 68 -47.68 -44.49 -38.69
CA LYS A 68 -47.39 -44.10 -37.31
C LYS A 68 -45.88 -43.97 -37.06
N CYS A 69 -45.08 -44.93 -37.55
CA CYS A 69 -43.62 -44.88 -37.47
C CYS A 69 -43.05 -43.66 -38.22
N LEU A 70 -43.59 -43.35 -39.41
CA LEU A 70 -43.15 -42.21 -40.20
C LEU A 70 -43.46 -40.87 -39.50
N ILE A 71 -44.66 -40.73 -38.93
CA ILE A 71 -45.08 -39.53 -38.19
C ILE A 71 -44.18 -39.33 -36.96
N GLU A 72 -43.96 -40.39 -36.17
CA GLU A 72 -43.08 -40.34 -35.00
C GLU A 72 -41.66 -39.93 -35.38
N ASN A 73 -41.11 -40.47 -36.47
CA ASN A 73 -39.79 -40.08 -37.00
C ASN A 73 -39.73 -38.66 -37.57
N MET A 74 -40.84 -38.11 -38.02
CA MET A 74 -40.91 -36.71 -38.48
C MET A 74 -40.99 -35.75 -37.29
N GLU A 75 -41.76 -36.08 -36.26
CA GLU A 75 -41.86 -35.30 -35.04
C GLU A 75 -40.53 -35.24 -34.28
N THR A 76 -39.84 -36.38 -34.10
CA THR A 76 -38.54 -36.42 -33.41
C THR A 76 -37.51 -35.57 -34.13
N ARG A 77 -37.39 -35.70 -35.46
CA ARG A 77 -36.47 -34.88 -36.27
C ARG A 77 -36.77 -33.40 -36.19
N PHE A 78 -38.05 -33.00 -36.26
CA PHE A 78 -38.41 -31.59 -36.14
C PHE A 78 -38.05 -31.01 -34.76
N PHE A 79 -38.22 -31.78 -33.69
CA PHE A 79 -37.82 -31.36 -32.35
C PHE A 79 -36.30 -31.32 -32.15
N GLU A 80 -35.56 -32.24 -32.77
CA GLU A 80 -34.08 -32.23 -32.77
C GLU A 80 -33.54 -31.04 -33.55
N GLU A 81 -33.99 -30.80 -34.78
CA GLU A 81 -33.58 -29.65 -35.60
C GLU A 81 -33.79 -28.32 -34.86
N LYS A 82 -34.96 -28.13 -34.23
CA LYS A 82 -35.21 -26.91 -33.43
C LYS A 82 -34.31 -26.78 -32.19
N LYS A 83 -33.94 -27.89 -31.57
CA LYS A 83 -33.00 -27.86 -30.44
C LYS A 83 -31.60 -27.51 -30.94
N ASP A 84 -31.18 -28.07 -32.07
CA ASP A 84 -29.88 -27.84 -32.67
C ASP A 84 -29.72 -26.38 -33.13
N GLU A 85 -30.72 -25.80 -33.78
CA GLU A 85 -30.75 -24.36 -34.11
C GLU A 85 -30.58 -23.48 -32.87
N LYS A 86 -31.27 -23.83 -31.78
CA LYS A 86 -31.20 -23.08 -30.53
C LYS A 86 -29.84 -23.24 -29.83
N ILE A 87 -29.26 -24.43 -29.89
CA ILE A 87 -27.91 -24.70 -29.39
C ILE A 87 -26.90 -23.88 -30.21
N GLU A 88 -27.02 -23.81 -31.53
CA GLU A 88 -26.14 -23.04 -32.40
C GLU A 88 -26.22 -21.54 -32.08
N LEU A 89 -27.42 -20.99 -31.89
CA LEU A 89 -27.61 -19.60 -31.45
C LEU A 89 -26.93 -19.32 -30.10
N TYR A 90 -27.12 -20.19 -29.11
CA TYR A 90 -26.46 -20.02 -27.81
C TYR A 90 -24.94 -20.19 -27.88
N GLN A 91 -24.43 -21.10 -28.70
CA GLN A 91 -22.99 -21.24 -28.93
C GLN A 91 -22.40 -19.98 -29.57
N TYR A 92 -23.11 -19.39 -30.54
CA TYR A 92 -22.71 -18.14 -31.16
C TYR A 92 -22.68 -16.98 -30.15
N GLU A 93 -23.74 -16.85 -29.35
CA GLU A 93 -23.82 -15.82 -28.30
C GLU A 93 -22.71 -15.99 -27.25
N ILE A 94 -22.48 -17.21 -26.75
CA ILE A 94 -21.39 -17.50 -25.81
C ILE A 94 -20.03 -17.15 -26.41
N LYS A 95 -19.80 -17.51 -27.69
CA LYS A 95 -18.55 -17.19 -28.38
C LYS A 95 -18.34 -15.68 -28.48
N GLN A 96 -19.39 -14.92 -28.80
CA GLN A 96 -19.33 -13.46 -28.86
C GLN A 96 -19.04 -12.85 -27.49
N LEU A 97 -19.75 -13.27 -26.42
CA LEU A 97 -19.49 -12.78 -25.07
C LEU A 97 -18.06 -13.11 -24.60
N THR A 98 -17.54 -14.28 -24.95
CA THR A 98 -16.18 -14.70 -24.58
C THR A 98 -15.14 -13.81 -25.25
N GLU A 99 -15.35 -13.50 -26.54
CA GLU A 99 -14.46 -12.61 -27.29
C GLU A 99 -14.48 -11.18 -26.73
N ASP A 100 -15.66 -10.66 -26.41
CA ASP A 100 -15.79 -9.31 -25.84
C ASP A 100 -15.19 -9.22 -24.43
N LEU A 101 -15.35 -10.26 -23.60
CA LEU A 101 -14.69 -10.36 -22.30
C LEU A 101 -13.17 -10.42 -22.44
N ASN A 102 -12.64 -11.17 -23.41
CA ASN A 102 -11.20 -11.22 -23.66
C ASN A 102 -10.66 -9.86 -24.09
N LYS A 103 -11.34 -9.13 -24.98
CA LYS A 103 -10.96 -7.77 -25.37
C LYS A 103 -11.00 -6.79 -24.19
N GLN A 104 -12.03 -6.87 -23.35
CA GLN A 104 -12.09 -6.04 -22.15
C GLN A 104 -10.96 -6.38 -21.18
N LYS A 105 -10.64 -7.66 -21.01
CA LYS A 105 -9.53 -8.12 -20.17
C LYS A 105 -8.19 -7.61 -20.68
N THR A 106 -7.94 -7.63 -21.99
CA THR A 106 -6.68 -7.12 -22.56
C THR A 106 -6.56 -5.61 -22.38
N ILE A 107 -7.62 -4.85 -22.67
CA ILE A 107 -7.62 -3.38 -22.48
C ILE A 107 -7.42 -3.02 -21.02
N PHE A 108 -8.14 -3.70 -20.12
CA PHE A 108 -8.01 -3.47 -18.68
C PHE A 108 -6.60 -3.82 -18.18
N SER A 109 -6.05 -4.96 -18.62
CA SER A 109 -4.69 -5.37 -18.28
C SER A 109 -3.68 -4.33 -18.74
N GLU A 110 -3.77 -3.86 -19.98
CA GLU A 110 -2.88 -2.83 -20.52
C GLU A 110 -2.99 -1.53 -19.72
N GLN A 111 -4.20 -1.08 -19.42
CA GLN A 111 -4.42 0.12 -18.61
C GLN A 111 -3.81 -0.02 -17.21
N VAL A 112 -3.98 -1.16 -16.55
CA VAL A 112 -3.37 -1.43 -15.24
C VAL A 112 -1.85 -1.42 -15.35
N THR A 113 -1.27 -2.02 -16.39
CA THR A 113 0.20 -2.00 -16.58
C THR A 113 0.74 -0.60 -16.81
N LEU A 114 0.04 0.24 -17.58
CA LEU A 114 0.43 1.63 -17.79
C LEU A 114 0.34 2.45 -16.50
N GLN A 115 -0.77 2.34 -15.77
CA GLN A 115 -0.96 3.06 -14.50
C GLN A 115 0.06 2.63 -13.44
N THR A 116 0.35 1.33 -13.34
CA THR A 116 1.36 0.82 -12.40
C THR A 116 2.76 1.26 -12.80
N PHE A 117 3.08 1.33 -14.09
CA PHE A 117 4.34 1.86 -14.59
C PHE A 117 4.51 3.37 -14.29
N GLU A 118 3.47 4.17 -14.55
CA GLU A 118 3.48 5.61 -14.22
C GLU A 118 3.61 5.85 -12.70
N ALA A 119 2.86 5.09 -11.90
CA ALA A 119 2.96 5.13 -10.44
C ALA A 119 4.38 4.76 -9.98
N SER A 120 4.95 3.66 -10.50
CA SER A 120 6.32 3.23 -10.20
C SER A 120 7.35 4.31 -10.53
N LYS A 121 7.26 4.93 -11.71
CA LYS A 121 8.15 6.03 -12.12
C LYS A 121 8.01 7.26 -11.22
N SER A 122 6.80 7.58 -10.77
CA SER A 122 6.58 8.68 -9.82
C SER A 122 7.15 8.39 -8.44
N ILE A 123 6.98 7.16 -7.94
CA ILE A 123 7.57 6.67 -6.69
C ILE A 123 9.08 6.74 -6.78
N GLU A 124 9.70 6.29 -7.88
CA GLU A 124 11.16 6.34 -8.05
C GLU A 124 11.69 7.77 -7.98
N LYS A 125 11.04 8.73 -8.67
CA LYS A 125 11.42 10.15 -8.64
C LYS A 125 11.31 10.74 -7.23
N LEU A 126 10.23 10.43 -6.51
CA LEU A 126 10.03 10.88 -5.13
C LEU A 126 11.08 10.30 -4.19
N THR A 127 11.36 9.00 -4.30
CA THR A 127 12.38 8.31 -3.51
C THR A 127 13.77 8.92 -3.73
N LYS A 128 14.17 9.18 -4.99
CA LYS A 128 15.44 9.86 -5.31
C LYS A 128 15.52 11.27 -4.70
N THR A 129 14.44 12.04 -4.79
CA THR A 129 14.38 13.40 -4.22
C THR A 129 14.51 13.35 -2.70
N LEU A 130 13.81 12.41 -2.06
CA LEU A 130 13.85 12.19 -0.63
C LEU A 130 15.26 11.79 -0.16
N GLU A 131 15.93 10.92 -0.90
CA GLU A 131 17.31 10.51 -0.60
C GLU A 131 18.30 11.69 -0.67
N LEU A 132 18.17 12.55 -1.69
CA LEU A 132 18.99 13.76 -1.81
C LEU A 132 18.74 14.73 -0.63
N GLU A 133 17.49 14.92 -0.22
CA GLU A 133 17.15 15.74 0.93
C GLU A 133 17.66 15.13 2.25
N ARG A 134 17.59 13.80 2.42
CA ARG A 134 18.23 13.11 3.56
C ARG A 134 19.73 13.36 3.60
N LYS A 135 20.44 13.20 2.47
CA LYS A 135 21.88 13.48 2.38
C LYS A 135 22.20 14.93 2.72
N ARG A 136 21.39 15.88 2.27
CA ARG A 136 21.52 17.30 2.61
C ARG A 136 21.31 17.55 4.10
N MET A 137 20.28 16.96 4.69
CA MET A 137 19.97 17.07 6.11
C MET A 137 21.11 16.53 6.98
N ILE A 138 21.68 15.38 6.60
CA ILE A 138 22.85 14.80 7.28
C ILE A 138 24.05 15.76 7.22
N ARG A 139 24.32 16.37 6.05
CA ARG A 139 25.41 17.36 5.92
C ARG A 139 25.18 18.60 6.81
N ILE A 140 23.94 19.10 6.85
CA ILE A 140 23.58 20.25 7.69
C ILE A 140 23.73 19.90 9.17
N SER A 141 23.24 18.72 9.58
CA SER A 141 23.36 18.23 10.96
C SER A 141 24.82 18.06 11.37
N SER A 142 25.65 17.44 10.52
CA SER A 142 27.08 17.28 10.76
C SER A 142 27.79 18.64 10.89
N LEU A 143 27.46 19.60 10.03
CA LEU A 143 28.01 20.95 10.10
C LEU A 143 27.56 21.67 11.38
N ALA A 144 26.27 21.58 11.74
CA ALA A 144 25.74 22.17 12.96
C ALA A 144 26.44 21.59 14.20
N ASN A 145 26.59 20.27 14.27
CA ASN A 145 27.31 19.60 15.34
C ASN A 145 28.77 20.03 15.41
N ARG A 146 29.47 20.16 14.27
CA ARG A 146 30.85 20.68 14.25
C ARG A 146 30.93 22.12 14.76
N ILE A 147 30.00 22.99 14.36
CA ILE A 147 29.96 24.38 14.83
C ILE A 147 29.70 24.42 16.34
N LEU A 148 28.77 23.60 16.84
CA LEU A 148 28.48 23.49 18.27
C LEU A 148 29.70 22.97 19.04
N GLN A 149 30.39 21.96 18.52
CA GLN A 149 31.61 21.44 19.12
C GLN A 149 32.71 22.51 19.18
N GLN A 150 32.99 23.19 18.07
CA GLN A 150 33.97 24.29 18.05
C GLN A 150 33.60 25.41 19.03
N ARG A 151 32.31 25.75 19.11
CA ARG A 151 31.82 26.73 20.08
C ARG A 151 32.05 26.24 21.51
N ASN A 152 31.74 24.98 21.81
CA ASN A 152 31.94 24.38 23.12
C ASN A 152 33.43 24.38 23.51
N GLU A 153 34.33 23.97 22.61
CA GLU A 153 35.78 24.00 22.83
C GLU A 153 36.28 25.42 23.15
N ILE A 154 35.75 26.44 22.46
CA ILE A 154 36.10 27.84 22.71
C ILE A 154 35.53 28.30 24.08
N GLU A 155 34.28 27.98 24.39
CA GLU A 155 33.65 28.32 25.67
C GLU A 155 34.40 27.67 26.85
N GLU A 156 34.77 26.39 26.74
CA GLU A 156 35.59 25.67 27.71
C GLU A 156 36.97 26.31 27.88
N PHE A 157 37.62 26.69 26.78
CA PHE A 157 38.90 27.39 26.82
C PHE A 157 38.80 28.73 27.59
N PHE A 158 37.75 29.53 27.33
CA PHE A 158 37.55 30.80 28.02
C PHE A 158 37.24 30.62 29.50
N ILE A 159 36.37 29.68 29.86
CA ILE A 159 36.04 29.39 31.25
C ILE A 159 37.30 28.93 32.00
N THR A 160 38.05 28.00 31.41
CA THR A 160 39.30 27.48 31.99
C THR A 160 40.33 28.60 32.15
N SER A 161 40.52 29.43 31.13
CA SER A 161 41.46 30.56 31.16
C SER A 161 41.06 31.60 32.19
N LEU A 162 39.77 31.93 32.30
CA LEU A 162 39.27 32.88 33.30
C LEU A 162 39.45 32.36 34.72
N ASN A 163 39.19 31.07 34.95
CA ASN A 163 39.41 30.45 36.26
C ASN A 163 40.89 30.46 36.62
N TYR A 164 41.76 30.07 35.69
CA TYR A 164 43.22 30.13 35.88
C TYR A 164 43.69 31.55 36.24
N VAL A 165 43.28 32.56 35.48
CA VAL A 165 43.66 33.96 35.77
C VAL A 165 43.12 34.42 37.12
N ARG A 166 41.88 34.06 37.49
CA ARG A 166 41.31 34.43 38.80
C ARG A 166 42.07 33.81 39.96
N ASP A 167 42.55 32.58 39.81
CA ASP A 167 43.37 31.93 40.84
C ASP A 167 44.77 32.56 40.92
N GLU A 168 45.38 32.88 39.77
CA GLU A 168 46.64 33.64 39.73
C GLU A 168 46.51 35.04 40.35
N ILE A 169 45.36 35.73 40.16
CA ILE A 169 45.09 37.01 40.84
C ILE A 169 45.10 36.83 42.36
N LYS A 170 44.42 35.80 42.89
CA LYS A 170 44.40 35.55 44.35
C LYS A 170 45.81 35.30 44.88
N VAL A 171 46.58 34.47 44.19
CA VAL A 171 47.96 34.15 44.57
C VAL A 171 48.84 35.40 44.52
N ASN A 172 48.75 36.18 43.44
CA ASN A 172 49.54 37.39 43.24
C ASN A 172 49.18 38.48 44.27
N GLN A 173 47.89 38.68 44.58
CA GLN A 173 47.45 39.61 45.60
C GLN A 173 47.95 39.22 46.99
N ASN A 174 47.87 37.93 47.34
CA ASN A 174 48.38 37.43 48.61
C ASN A 174 49.90 37.62 48.73
N ASN A 175 50.65 37.30 47.66
CA ASN A 175 52.10 37.51 47.62
C ASN A 175 52.46 38.99 47.73
N TYR A 176 51.73 39.87 47.04
CA TYR A 176 51.97 41.31 47.12
C TYR A 176 51.69 41.87 48.52
N ILE A 177 50.58 41.47 49.16
CA ILE A 177 50.29 41.86 50.55
C ILE A 177 51.43 41.42 51.47
N HIS A 178 51.88 40.17 51.34
CA HIS A 178 52.96 39.61 52.14
C HIS A 178 54.28 40.38 51.93
N ASP A 179 54.69 40.59 50.68
CA ASP A 179 55.94 41.27 50.33
C ASP A 179 55.91 42.75 50.75
N ALA A 180 54.79 43.44 50.52
CA ALA A 180 54.59 44.82 50.95
C ALA A 180 54.62 44.97 52.48
N LYS A 181 54.04 44.01 53.21
CA LYS A 181 54.07 43.99 54.67
C LYS A 181 55.47 43.76 55.20
N SER A 182 56.18 42.77 54.66
CA SER A 182 57.57 42.47 55.02
C SER A 182 58.50 43.65 54.75
N ALA A 183 58.37 44.31 53.59
CA ALA A 183 59.15 45.49 53.24
C ALA A 183 58.86 46.70 54.15
N TYR A 184 57.59 46.92 54.50
CA TYR A 184 57.19 47.96 55.45
C TYR A 184 57.77 47.70 56.85
N GLU A 185 57.63 46.48 57.37
CA GLU A 185 58.19 46.08 58.66
C GLU A 185 59.73 46.22 58.68
N ALA A 186 60.40 45.83 57.61
CA ALA A 186 61.86 46.01 57.47
C ALA A 186 62.24 47.50 57.49
N SER A 187 61.48 48.36 56.81
CA SER A 187 61.71 49.81 56.80
C SER A 187 61.49 50.44 58.18
N ILE A 188 60.46 50.00 58.91
CA ILE A 188 60.22 50.39 60.31
C ILE A 188 61.38 49.97 61.21
N ARG A 189 61.87 48.73 61.08
CA ARG A 189 63.04 48.26 61.84
C ARG A 189 64.27 49.11 61.55
N LEU A 190 64.60 49.36 60.28
CA LEU A 190 65.75 50.19 59.90
C LEU A 190 65.65 51.62 60.43
N ALA A 191 64.45 52.21 60.41
CA ALA A 191 64.21 53.53 60.95
C ALA A 191 64.37 53.57 62.47
N HIS A 192 63.92 52.52 63.16
CA HIS A 192 64.13 52.37 64.60
C HIS A 192 65.62 52.26 64.98
N LEU A 193 66.43 51.64 64.13
CA LEU A 193 67.89 51.59 64.24
C LEU A 193 68.59 52.92 63.85
N GLY A 194 67.84 53.96 63.44
CA GLY A 194 68.38 55.26 63.03
C GLY A 194 69.06 55.26 61.65
N LYS A 195 68.93 54.18 60.88
CA LYS A 195 69.57 54.03 59.55
C LYS A 195 68.74 54.63 58.41
N SER A 196 67.47 54.92 58.66
CA SER A 196 66.54 55.52 57.69
C SER A 196 65.45 56.33 58.41
N ASN A 197 64.64 57.08 57.67
CA ASN A 197 63.45 57.73 58.21
C ASN A 197 62.29 56.72 58.34
N TYR A 198 61.34 56.99 59.25
CA TYR A 198 60.14 56.16 59.40
C TYR A 198 59.27 56.25 58.13
N PRO A 199 58.85 55.11 57.54
CA PRO A 199 57.97 55.12 56.38
C PRO A 199 56.56 55.63 56.75
N PRO A 200 55.81 56.22 55.79
CA PRO A 200 54.41 56.60 56.00
C PRO A 200 53.56 55.42 56.44
N ILE A 201 52.60 55.65 57.34
CA ILE A 201 51.69 54.59 57.84
C ILE A 201 50.96 53.96 56.65
N ARG A 202 51.16 52.65 56.45
CA ARG A 202 50.48 51.85 55.44
C ARG A 202 49.60 50.81 56.13
N THR A 203 48.36 50.68 55.67
CA THR A 203 47.41 49.71 56.21
C THR A 203 47.32 48.46 55.34
N PHE A 204 47.17 47.31 55.98
CA PHE A 204 47.07 45.99 55.34
C PHE A 204 45.70 45.34 55.58
N GLN A 205 44.82 46.03 56.29
CA GLN A 205 43.44 45.62 56.52
C GLN A 205 42.53 46.35 55.54
N ASN A 206 41.55 45.63 54.99
CA ASN A 206 40.54 46.19 54.11
C ASN A 206 39.50 47.02 54.91
N LYS A 207 39.93 48.16 55.49
CA LYS A 207 39.06 49.11 56.19
C LYS A 207 38.99 50.42 55.38
N ILE A 208 37.79 50.99 55.30
CA ILE A 208 37.42 52.07 54.35
C ILE A 208 38.06 53.44 54.67
N THR A 209 38.65 53.61 55.86
CA THR A 209 39.07 54.92 56.39
C THR A 209 40.56 55.24 56.24
N SER A 210 41.35 54.42 55.55
CA SER A 210 42.79 54.66 55.38
C SER A 210 43.11 55.33 54.05
N THR A 211 43.93 56.38 54.08
CA THR A 211 44.42 57.11 52.89
C THR A 211 45.59 56.40 52.18
N ASN A 212 46.24 55.42 52.85
CA ASN A 212 47.37 54.67 52.31
C ASN A 212 47.16 53.17 52.59
N ASN A 213 46.45 52.51 51.67
CA ASN A 213 46.05 51.12 51.80
C ASN A 213 46.57 50.29 50.62
N VAL A 214 47.13 49.11 50.91
CA VAL A 214 47.59 48.13 49.89
C VAL A 214 46.48 47.77 48.90
N TYR A 215 45.22 47.75 49.33
CA TYR A 215 44.10 47.42 48.45
C TYR A 215 43.82 48.48 47.37
N ASP A 216 44.30 49.72 47.54
CA ASP A 216 44.19 50.74 46.49
C ASP A 216 45.14 50.47 45.32
N ASP A 217 46.27 49.80 45.57
CA ASP A 217 47.20 49.34 44.52
C ASP A 217 46.53 48.30 43.61
N PHE A 218 45.68 47.42 44.17
CA PHE A 218 44.90 46.48 43.38
C PHE A 218 43.85 47.18 42.50
N LYS A 219 43.23 48.26 42.98
CA LYS A 219 42.30 49.06 42.18
C LYS A 219 43.02 49.79 41.04
N ILE A 220 44.26 50.22 41.27
CA ILE A 220 45.10 50.82 40.22
C ILE A 220 45.47 49.74 39.18
N ALA A 221 45.87 48.55 39.63
CA ALA A 221 46.21 47.42 38.76
C ALA A 221 45.05 46.92 37.88
N GLN A 222 43.79 47.12 38.30
CA GLN A 222 42.60 46.80 37.49
C GLN A 222 42.35 47.79 36.34
N LYS A 223 42.94 48.99 36.37
CA LYS A 223 42.75 49.99 35.31
C LYS A 223 43.62 49.61 34.11
N ILE A 224 43.01 49.54 32.93
CA ILE A 224 43.72 49.27 31.67
C ILE A 224 44.49 50.54 31.27
N PRO A 225 45.80 50.47 31.00
CA PRO A 225 46.56 51.63 30.55
C PRO A 225 46.12 52.02 29.13
N LYS A 226 45.98 53.32 28.85
CA LYS A 226 45.54 53.85 27.54
C LYS A 226 46.63 53.81 26.45
N SER A 227 47.65 52.95 26.60
CA SER A 227 48.80 52.92 25.69
C SER A 227 48.47 52.20 24.38
N THR A 228 49.02 52.70 23.28
CA THR A 228 48.74 52.25 21.90
C THR A 228 49.40 50.91 21.52
N HIS A 229 50.38 50.43 22.28
CA HIS A 229 51.12 49.19 21.99
C HIS A 229 51.29 48.32 23.24
N LEU A 230 50.20 47.74 23.75
CA LEU A 230 50.26 46.75 24.85
C LEU A 230 50.09 45.34 24.27
N THR A 231 51.03 44.45 24.57
CA THR A 231 50.85 43.01 24.30
C THR A 231 50.29 42.32 25.52
N ILE A 232 49.64 41.14 25.36
CA ILE A 232 49.06 40.37 26.47
C ILE A 232 50.11 40.03 27.55
N ARG A 233 51.40 39.94 27.18
CA ARG A 233 52.49 39.64 28.11
C ARG A 233 52.74 40.79 29.09
N ASP A 234 52.50 42.02 28.67
CA ASP A 234 52.78 43.24 29.44
C ASP A 234 51.66 43.60 30.42
N LEU A 235 50.55 42.84 30.40
CA LEU A 235 49.39 43.08 31.24
C LEU A 235 49.53 42.40 32.61
N THR A 236 49.05 43.10 33.66
CA THR A 236 48.83 42.51 34.99
C THR A 236 47.78 41.40 34.91
N TRP A 237 47.74 40.52 35.90
CA TRP A 237 46.73 39.46 35.94
C TRP A 237 45.29 40.02 35.98
N GLU A 238 45.08 41.12 36.71
CA GLU A 238 43.80 41.83 36.76
C GLU A 238 43.39 42.43 35.41
N GLN A 239 44.35 42.92 34.64
CA GLN A 239 44.11 43.41 33.27
C GLN A 239 43.82 42.27 32.30
N LYS A 240 44.52 41.12 32.43
CA LYS A 240 44.28 39.92 31.62
C LYS A 240 42.87 39.37 31.84
N GLU A 241 42.38 39.34 33.08
CA GLU A 241 41.01 38.92 33.40
C GLU A 241 39.99 39.81 32.69
N ARG A 242 40.18 41.14 32.76
CA ARG A 242 39.26 42.09 32.12
C ARG A 242 39.24 41.96 30.60
N VAL A 243 40.40 41.74 29.98
CA VAL A 243 40.49 41.50 28.53
C VAL A 243 39.79 40.19 28.14
N LEU A 244 40.00 39.10 28.88
CA LEU A 244 39.33 37.82 28.65
C LEU A 244 37.82 37.91 28.86
N SER A 245 37.37 38.61 29.90
CA SER A 245 35.96 38.85 30.18
C SER A 245 35.29 39.65 29.05
N ILE A 246 35.93 40.72 28.57
CA ILE A 246 35.44 41.50 27.42
C ILE A 246 35.44 40.66 26.14
N LEU A 247 36.44 39.81 25.93
CA LEU A 247 36.52 38.96 24.74
C LEU A 247 35.42 37.88 24.75
N PHE A 248 35.16 37.26 25.90
CA PHE A 248 34.07 36.31 26.10
C PHE A 248 32.71 37.00 25.91
N GLU A 249 32.54 38.19 26.48
CA GLU A 249 31.36 39.02 26.28
C GLU A 249 31.18 39.36 24.80
N LYS A 250 32.22 39.82 24.12
CA LYS A 250 32.19 40.18 22.69
C LYS A 250 31.86 38.97 21.81
N MET A 251 32.39 37.79 22.13
CA MET A 251 32.09 36.54 21.42
C MET A 251 30.62 36.11 21.59
N ASN A 252 30.04 36.33 22.78
CA ASN A 252 28.65 35.99 23.06
C ASN A 252 27.67 37.01 22.47
N HIS A 253 28.06 38.28 22.39
CA HIS A 253 27.24 39.37 21.84
C HIS A 253 27.45 39.63 20.34
N SER A 254 28.40 38.98 19.65
CA SER A 254 28.60 39.16 18.20
C SER A 254 27.53 38.49 17.33
N LYS A 255 26.43 38.01 17.91
CA LYS A 255 25.28 37.52 17.15
C LYS A 255 24.67 38.72 16.39
N MET A 256 24.64 38.62 15.05
CA MET A 256 23.80 39.41 14.13
C MET A 256 24.36 40.76 13.61
N LYS A 257 25.56 40.79 13.04
CA LYS A 257 25.88 41.72 11.93
C LYS A 257 26.22 40.95 10.65
N PHE A 258 25.38 39.99 10.27
CA PHE A 258 25.38 39.54 8.88
C PHE A 258 24.66 40.62 8.07
N ASN A 259 25.42 41.31 7.23
CA ASN A 259 24.93 42.30 6.28
C ASN A 259 23.73 41.74 5.51
N HIS A 260 22.56 42.39 5.64
CA HIS A 260 21.52 42.35 4.61
C HIS A 260 22.03 43.07 3.35
N LYS A 261 22.99 42.46 2.64
CA LYS A 261 23.03 42.54 1.18
C LYS A 261 22.42 41.25 0.70
N THR A 262 21.09 41.27 0.60
CA THR A 262 20.33 40.30 -0.18
C THR A 262 20.82 40.40 -1.63
N ASN A 263 21.88 39.65 -1.96
CA ASN A 263 22.09 39.21 -3.32
C ASN A 263 20.88 38.35 -3.65
N HIS A 264 20.06 38.85 -4.58
CA HIS A 264 18.98 38.11 -5.23
C HIS A 264 19.55 36.93 -6.03
N ASN A 265 20.07 35.93 -5.33
CA ASN A 265 20.27 34.61 -5.90
C ASN A 265 19.15 33.76 -5.34
N LYS A 266 18.14 33.57 -6.20
CA LYS A 266 16.98 32.70 -6.01
C LYS A 266 17.43 31.42 -5.32
N SER A 267 16.91 31.22 -4.11
CA SER A 267 17.08 29.97 -3.37
C SER A 267 16.53 28.82 -4.24
N PRO A 268 17.28 27.72 -4.45
CA PRO A 268 16.81 26.57 -5.25
C PRO A 268 15.52 25.95 -4.72
N MET A 269 15.20 26.19 -3.44
CA MET A 269 13.95 25.77 -2.79
C MET A 269 12.69 26.37 -3.44
N ASN A 270 12.77 27.58 -4.01
CA ASN A 270 11.58 28.21 -4.59
C ASN A 270 11.38 27.80 -6.06
N GLN A 271 12.44 27.40 -6.77
CA GLN A 271 12.32 26.94 -8.16
C GLN A 271 11.71 25.52 -8.24
N LEU A 272 12.06 24.63 -7.32
CA LEU A 272 11.49 23.29 -7.26
C LEU A 272 10.03 23.32 -6.79
N ASN A 273 9.70 24.20 -5.83
CA ASN A 273 8.31 24.36 -5.39
C ASN A 273 7.45 25.01 -6.48
N ASP A 274 7.96 26.00 -7.23
CA ASP A 274 7.24 26.60 -8.35
C ASP A 274 7.09 25.64 -9.54
N GLN A 275 8.07 24.77 -9.79
CA GLN A 275 8.01 23.76 -10.84
C GLN A 275 7.05 22.62 -10.46
N PHE A 276 7.13 22.14 -9.22
CA PHE A 276 6.22 21.12 -8.69
C PHE A 276 4.78 21.64 -8.61
N ASN A 277 4.56 22.88 -8.17
CA ASN A 277 3.23 23.50 -8.15
C ASN A 277 2.68 23.72 -9.57
N LYS A 278 3.52 24.06 -10.56
CA LYS A 278 3.08 24.15 -11.96
C LYS A 278 2.75 22.78 -12.55
N GLU A 279 3.54 21.74 -12.27
CA GLU A 279 3.26 20.37 -12.72
C GLU A 279 2.01 19.78 -12.04
N LEU A 280 1.81 20.06 -10.75
CA LEU A 280 0.62 19.66 -9.99
C LEU A 280 -0.64 20.39 -10.48
N ILE A 281 -0.54 21.69 -10.80
CA ILE A 281 -1.66 22.47 -11.37
C ILE A 281 -1.99 21.99 -12.79
N ILE A 282 -1.00 21.61 -13.60
CA ILE A 282 -1.21 21.06 -14.95
C ILE A 282 -1.84 19.66 -14.86
N GLN A 283 -1.40 18.80 -13.94
CA GLN A 283 -2.00 17.48 -13.71
C GLN A 283 -3.41 17.57 -13.12
N MET A 284 -3.66 18.48 -12.16
CA MET A 284 -4.99 18.70 -11.59
C MET A 284 -5.98 19.31 -12.60
N ASN A 285 -5.53 20.23 -13.47
CA ASN A 285 -6.40 20.81 -14.50
C ASN A 285 -6.75 19.81 -15.62
N ASN A 286 -5.89 18.84 -15.91
CA ASN A 286 -6.20 17.74 -16.83
C ASN A 286 -7.15 16.69 -16.23
N CYS A 287 -7.21 16.58 -14.90
CA CYS A 287 -8.15 15.71 -14.19
C CYS A 287 -9.53 16.36 -13.90
N ASN A 288 -9.66 17.69 -14.01
CA ASN A 288 -10.87 18.43 -13.59
C ASN A 288 -11.93 18.63 -14.69
N ASN A 289 -11.79 18.03 -15.88
CA ASN A 289 -12.84 18.04 -16.91
C ASN A 289 -13.84 16.86 -16.79
N GLY A 290 -14.02 16.32 -15.58
CA GLY A 290 -14.97 15.22 -15.35
C GLY A 290 -15.55 15.23 -13.94
N THR A 291 -16.73 15.84 -13.80
CA THR A 291 -17.69 15.70 -12.68
C THR A 291 -17.26 16.15 -11.28
N ASN A 292 -17.82 17.29 -10.86
CA ASN A 292 -18.05 17.65 -9.48
C ASN A 292 -18.93 16.57 -8.79
N GLN A 293 -18.44 15.98 -7.70
CA GLN A 293 -19.31 15.53 -6.62
C GLN A 293 -18.58 15.70 -5.28
N GLN A 294 -19.19 16.54 -4.47
CA GLN A 294 -18.84 16.90 -3.11
C GLN A 294 -19.18 15.70 -2.22
N LEU A 295 -18.15 15.03 -1.67
CA LEU A 295 -18.31 14.03 -0.61
C LEU A 295 -17.53 14.52 0.59
N ALA A 296 -18.26 14.93 1.62
CA ALA A 296 -17.74 15.24 2.94
C ALA A 296 -17.06 13.99 3.53
N VAL A 297 -15.78 14.11 3.86
CA VAL A 297 -15.04 13.08 4.60
C VAL A 297 -15.15 13.44 6.07
N ASN A 298 -15.87 12.60 6.82
CA ASN A 298 -15.82 12.59 8.27
C ASN A 298 -14.42 12.14 8.73
N GLU A 299 -13.88 12.86 9.72
CA GLU A 299 -12.68 12.52 10.46
C GLU A 299 -12.78 11.11 11.04
N ILE A 300 -11.84 10.23 10.69
CA ILE A 300 -11.50 9.06 11.52
C ILE A 300 -9.98 8.98 11.64
N ASP A 301 -9.56 9.39 12.84
CA ASP A 301 -8.46 8.97 13.68
C ASP A 301 -7.19 8.37 13.04
N SER A 302 -6.10 9.14 13.17
CA SER A 302 -4.73 8.69 12.92
C SER A 302 -4.25 7.89 14.13
N LYS A 303 -4.24 6.56 14.04
CA LYS A 303 -3.37 5.73 14.89
C LYS A 303 -3.16 4.35 14.29
N SER A 304 -1.87 4.01 14.23
CA SER A 304 -1.33 2.68 13.94
C SER A 304 -1.32 2.30 12.45
N ILE A 305 -0.14 2.42 11.83
CA ILE A 305 0.63 1.25 11.39
C ILE A 305 2.09 1.69 11.32
N LEU A 306 2.81 1.31 12.37
CA LEU A 306 4.26 1.13 12.38
C LEU A 306 4.51 -0.22 11.70
N LEU A 307 5.33 -0.26 10.66
CA LEU A 307 5.97 -1.50 10.24
C LEU A 307 7.33 -1.17 9.63
N THR A 308 8.34 -1.52 10.42
CA THR A 308 9.74 -1.70 10.09
C THR A 308 9.89 -2.67 8.91
N ILE A 309 10.67 -2.27 7.91
CA ILE A 309 11.23 -3.19 6.92
C ILE A 309 12.73 -2.88 6.89
N ASP A 310 13.48 -3.69 7.62
CA ASP A 310 14.86 -3.98 7.30
C ASP A 310 14.86 -4.80 6.01
N ASN A 311 15.69 -4.42 5.04
CA ASN A 311 16.21 -5.33 4.03
C ASN A 311 17.58 -4.82 3.59
N ASP A 312 18.56 -5.67 3.88
CA ASP A 312 19.91 -5.66 3.36
C ASP A 312 19.94 -5.97 1.85
N ASP A 313 21.05 -5.56 1.25
CA ASP A 313 21.79 -6.14 0.13
C ASP A 313 21.28 -6.05 -1.33
N ASP A 314 22.14 -5.36 -2.09
CA ASP A 314 22.85 -5.84 -3.27
C ASP A 314 22.20 -5.83 -4.68
N ASP A 315 22.82 -4.94 -5.47
CA ASP A 315 23.50 -5.20 -6.75
C ASP A 315 22.77 -5.33 -8.09
N ALA A 316 23.49 -4.74 -9.04
CA ALA A 316 23.63 -5.07 -10.46
C ALA A 316 22.66 -4.44 -11.49
N ASP A 317 23.16 -3.35 -12.09
CA ASP A 317 23.60 -3.28 -13.50
C ASP A 317 22.74 -3.90 -14.62
N ALA A 318 22.30 -3.03 -15.54
CA ALA A 318 22.49 -3.09 -17.01
C ALA A 318 21.56 -2.03 -17.66
N ALA A 319 22.03 -1.04 -18.45
CA ALA A 319 22.50 -1.15 -19.85
C ALA A 319 21.44 -1.83 -20.74
N ASP A 320 21.00 -1.36 -21.89
CA ASP A 320 21.36 -0.28 -22.82
C ASP A 320 20.25 -0.23 -23.90
N ALA A 321 20.39 0.67 -24.87
CA ALA A 321 19.82 0.66 -26.23
C ALA A 321 18.68 1.66 -26.58
N ASP A 322 19.13 2.67 -27.32
CA ASP A 322 18.46 3.46 -28.36
C ASP A 322 17.70 2.60 -29.40
N GLU A 323 16.65 3.13 -30.04
CA GLU A 323 16.77 3.84 -31.34
C GLU A 323 15.40 4.00 -32.07
N HIS A 324 15.20 5.21 -32.62
CA HIS A 324 14.35 5.68 -33.73
C HIS A 324 13.15 4.86 -34.28
N ASN A 325 11.99 5.53 -34.42
CA ASN A 325 11.55 6.01 -35.76
C ASN A 325 10.34 6.95 -35.71
N GLN A 326 10.43 8.07 -36.44
CA GLN A 326 9.32 8.97 -36.75
C GLN A 326 8.80 8.68 -38.17
N GLY A 327 7.49 8.51 -38.31
CA GLY A 327 6.83 8.40 -39.61
C GLY A 327 5.38 8.87 -39.52
N LYS A 328 5.10 10.01 -40.16
CA LYS A 328 3.77 10.62 -40.34
C LYS A 328 2.85 9.72 -41.18
N ILE A 329 1.53 9.79 -40.95
CA ILE A 329 0.48 9.88 -41.99
C ILE A 329 -0.80 10.46 -41.34
N LYS A 330 -1.46 11.35 -42.08
CA LYS A 330 -2.74 12.00 -41.77
C LYS A 330 -3.89 11.02 -42.05
N ASP A 331 -5.04 11.19 -41.38
CA ASP A 331 -6.33 11.35 -42.06
C ASP A 331 -7.44 11.77 -41.10
N GLN A 332 -8.26 12.72 -41.56
CA GLN A 332 -9.49 13.16 -40.93
C GLN A 332 -10.62 12.20 -41.33
N VAL A 333 -11.38 11.68 -40.36
CA VAL A 333 -12.77 11.26 -40.59
C VAL A 333 -13.61 11.70 -39.39
N ASN A 334 -14.54 12.62 -39.67
CA ASN A 334 -15.64 13.04 -38.82
C ASN A 334 -16.79 12.03 -38.97
N TYR A 335 -17.19 11.32 -37.90
CA TYR A 335 -18.52 10.69 -37.80
C TYR A 335 -18.94 10.44 -36.33
N ASN A 336 -20.12 10.97 -36.02
CA ASN A 336 -21.18 10.47 -35.13
C ASN A 336 -21.11 10.68 -33.60
N ASN A 337 -22.03 11.57 -33.19
CA ASN A 337 -22.34 12.06 -31.85
C ASN A 337 -23.36 11.17 -31.08
N ASP A 338 -23.50 9.89 -31.45
CA ASP A 338 -24.50 8.97 -30.86
C ASP A 338 -23.88 7.92 -29.91
N ASN A 339 -22.55 7.90 -29.76
CA ASN A 339 -21.84 6.93 -28.93
C ASN A 339 -21.77 7.27 -27.44
N ASP A 340 -22.12 8.49 -27.03
CA ASP A 340 -21.92 8.94 -25.65
C ASP A 340 -23.02 8.44 -24.70
N LYS A 341 -24.26 8.26 -25.18
CA LYS A 341 -25.36 7.71 -24.36
C LYS A 341 -25.19 6.21 -24.05
N VAL A 342 -24.60 5.44 -24.97
CA VAL A 342 -24.37 4.00 -24.77
C VAL A 342 -23.17 3.77 -23.83
N LYS A 343 -22.11 4.58 -23.97
CA LYS A 343 -20.94 4.53 -23.08
C LYS A 343 -21.29 4.92 -21.65
N GLU A 344 -22.18 5.89 -21.45
CA GLU A 344 -22.61 6.31 -20.11
C GLU A 344 -23.45 5.22 -19.41
N ASN A 345 -24.31 4.50 -20.15
CA ASN A 345 -25.10 3.39 -19.61
C ASN A 345 -24.22 2.19 -19.20
N CYS A 346 -23.24 1.80 -20.03
CA CYS A 346 -22.27 0.74 -19.68
C CYS A 346 -21.40 1.12 -18.48
N ARG A 347 -21.00 2.41 -18.38
CA ARG A 347 -20.22 2.91 -17.24
C ARG A 347 -21.02 2.89 -15.94
N ASN A 348 -22.33 3.13 -16.00
CA ASN A 348 -23.22 3.09 -14.84
C ASN A 348 -23.52 1.65 -14.38
N GLN A 349 -23.72 0.70 -15.31
CA GLN A 349 -23.85 -0.73 -14.95
C GLN A 349 -22.58 -1.30 -14.34
N SER A 350 -21.40 -0.92 -14.85
CA SER A 350 -20.11 -1.33 -14.30
C SER A 350 -19.91 -0.83 -12.86
N LYS A 351 -20.25 0.43 -12.59
CA LYS A 351 -20.19 0.99 -11.22
C LYS A 351 -21.12 0.27 -10.24
N GLU A 352 -22.33 -0.08 -10.68
CA GLU A 352 -23.32 -0.79 -9.85
C GLU A 352 -22.88 -2.23 -9.53
N LEU A 353 -22.25 -2.92 -10.48
CA LEU A 353 -21.67 -4.24 -10.26
C LEU A 353 -20.50 -4.21 -9.27
N THR A 354 -19.61 -3.22 -9.40
CA THR A 354 -18.50 -3.02 -8.46
C THR A 354 -18.99 -2.74 -7.04
N LYS A 355 -20.05 -1.93 -6.90
CA LYS A 355 -20.69 -1.66 -5.61
C LYS A 355 -21.26 -2.93 -4.97
N LYS A 356 -22.00 -3.74 -5.73
CA LYS A 356 -22.56 -5.02 -5.25
C LYS A 356 -21.49 -6.04 -4.87
N LEU A 357 -20.36 -6.06 -5.59
CA LEU A 357 -19.20 -6.90 -5.25
C LEU A 357 -18.57 -6.48 -3.93
N TYR A 358 -18.38 -5.18 -3.72
CA TYR A 358 -17.81 -4.64 -2.49
C TYR A 358 -18.71 -4.92 -1.27
N GLU A 359 -20.02 -4.78 -1.43
CA GLU A 359 -21.02 -5.03 -0.39
C GLU A 359 -21.07 -6.52 0.03
N LYS A 360 -20.94 -7.45 -0.93
CA LYS A 360 -20.81 -8.90 -0.64
C LYS A 360 -19.50 -9.25 0.07
N VAL A 361 -18.39 -8.61 -0.29
CA VAL A 361 -17.09 -8.87 0.35
C VAL A 361 -17.08 -8.39 1.80
N ILE A 362 -17.73 -7.27 2.10
CA ILE A 362 -17.91 -6.78 3.47
C ILE A 362 -18.78 -7.76 4.28
N GLN A 363 -19.92 -8.21 3.72
CA GLN A 363 -20.78 -9.20 4.38
C GLN A 363 -20.06 -10.51 4.70
N TYR A 364 -19.15 -10.98 3.82
CA TYR A 364 -18.34 -12.17 4.09
C TYR A 364 -17.31 -11.95 5.20
N LYS A 365 -16.77 -10.73 5.33
CA LYS A 365 -15.78 -10.39 6.36
C LYS A 365 -16.42 -10.36 7.75
N ASP A 366 -17.63 -9.82 7.84
CA ASP A 366 -18.38 -9.76 9.10
C ASP A 366 -18.80 -11.16 9.57
N HIS A 367 -19.17 -12.05 8.64
CA HIS A 367 -19.56 -13.44 8.97
C HIS A 367 -18.40 -14.32 9.48
N VAL A 368 -17.15 -14.02 9.10
CA VAL A 368 -15.93 -14.75 9.54
C VAL A 368 -15.43 -14.26 10.91
N ILE A 369 -15.73 -13.01 11.28
CA ILE A 369 -15.37 -12.45 12.59
C ILE A 369 -16.26 -13.03 13.70
N ASP A 370 -17.52 -13.36 13.38
CA ASP A 370 -18.45 -13.96 14.35
C ASP A 370 -18.15 -15.44 14.65
N GLU A 371 -17.57 -16.21 13.70
CA GLU A 371 -17.18 -17.61 13.94
C GLU A 371 -15.87 -17.75 14.73
N THR A 372 -14.96 -16.77 14.65
CA THR A 372 -13.65 -16.84 15.30
C THR A 372 -13.65 -16.37 16.77
N ASN A 373 -14.67 -15.61 17.19
CA ASN A 373 -14.79 -15.11 18.57
C ASN A 373 -15.46 -16.09 19.55
N SER A 374 -15.97 -17.23 19.09
CA SER A 374 -16.67 -18.21 19.95
C SER A 374 -15.78 -19.35 20.47
N ILE A 375 -14.53 -19.48 20.01
CA ILE A 375 -13.68 -20.66 20.29
C ILE A 375 -12.53 -20.40 21.30
N ASN A 376 -12.20 -19.15 21.64
CA ASN A 376 -11.02 -18.84 22.47
C ASN A 376 -11.34 -18.21 23.84
N GLN A 377 -12.31 -18.75 24.57
CA GLN A 377 -12.51 -18.48 26.00
C GLN A 377 -12.59 -19.79 26.80
N SER A 378 -11.49 -20.53 26.85
CA SER A 378 -11.18 -21.37 28.01
C SER A 378 -9.69 -21.67 28.03
N ASP A 379 -9.11 -21.58 29.23
CA ASP A 379 -7.80 -22.08 29.65
C ASP A 379 -6.56 -21.23 29.32
N VAL A 380 -6.07 -20.48 30.32
CA VAL A 380 -4.93 -20.88 31.18
C VAL A 380 -4.43 -19.66 31.97
N GLN A 381 -4.56 -19.73 33.30
CA GLN A 381 -3.87 -18.90 34.29
C GLN A 381 -2.60 -19.63 34.79
N CYS A 382 -1.66 -18.83 35.36
CA CYS A 382 -0.39 -19.14 36.09
C CYS A 382 0.88 -18.87 35.25
N THR A 383 1.95 -18.20 35.71
CA THR A 383 2.39 -17.76 37.05
C THR A 383 3.58 -16.77 36.92
N LEU A 384 3.62 -15.80 37.84
CA LEU A 384 4.76 -15.10 38.46
C LEU A 384 6.21 -15.45 38.05
N LYS A 385 7.03 -14.42 37.72
CA LYS A 385 8.23 -14.03 38.51
C LYS A 385 8.88 -12.72 38.03
N ASN A 386 9.17 -11.85 38.99
CA ASN A 386 10.06 -10.68 38.90
C ASN A 386 11.53 -11.13 38.81
N ASP A 387 12.38 -10.33 38.18
CA ASP A 387 13.73 -10.03 38.68
C ASP A 387 14.22 -8.68 38.13
N TYR A 388 14.80 -7.87 39.03
CA TYR A 388 15.42 -6.57 38.81
C TYR A 388 16.86 -6.75 38.30
N GLU A 389 17.40 -5.81 37.51
CA GLU A 389 18.75 -5.29 37.78
C GLU A 389 19.06 -3.94 37.11
N THR A 390 19.76 -3.13 37.90
CA THR A 390 20.09 -1.70 37.77
C THR A 390 21.53 -1.57 37.27
N ILE A 391 21.80 -0.70 36.29
CA ILE A 391 23.17 -0.42 35.81
C ILE A 391 23.70 0.88 36.41
N HIS A 392 24.86 0.77 37.04
CA HIS A 392 25.62 1.77 37.77
C HIS A 392 26.24 2.89 36.91
N GLN A 393 26.16 4.11 37.44
CA GLN A 393 26.94 5.29 37.08
C GLN A 393 28.43 5.12 37.43
N ARG A 394 29.33 5.55 36.53
CA ARG A 394 30.77 5.63 36.75
C ARG A 394 31.18 7.08 37.05
N ASN A 395 31.76 7.27 38.24
CA ASN A 395 32.56 8.43 38.65
C ASN A 395 33.88 8.48 37.87
N ILE A 396 34.31 9.69 37.51
CA ILE A 396 35.68 9.99 37.09
C ILE A 396 36.15 11.20 37.89
N ASP A 397 36.96 10.94 38.91
CA ASP A 397 37.87 11.91 39.51
C ASP A 397 39.20 11.87 38.74
N SER A 398 39.73 13.02 38.32
CA SER A 398 41.14 13.11 37.94
C SER A 398 41.74 14.50 38.20
N THR A 399 42.36 14.57 39.35
CA THR A 399 43.57 15.28 39.78
C THR A 399 44.25 16.24 38.80
N MET A 400 44.31 17.51 39.24
CA MET A 400 45.11 18.62 38.74
C MET A 400 46.62 18.36 38.79
N ASN A 401 47.35 18.81 37.77
CA ASN A 401 48.79 19.02 37.84
C ASN A 401 49.18 20.24 36.97
N CYS A 402 49.27 21.43 37.57
CA CYS A 402 49.71 22.66 36.90
C CYS A 402 51.11 23.05 37.41
N GLN A 403 52.12 22.91 36.55
CA GLN A 403 53.43 23.52 36.75
C GLN A 403 53.36 24.99 36.30
N ILE A 404 53.40 25.92 37.26
CA ILE A 404 53.38 27.37 37.00
C ILE A 404 54.82 27.89 36.99
N ASN A 405 55.30 28.25 35.80
CA ASN A 405 56.49 29.08 35.64
C ASN A 405 56.08 30.55 35.83
N GLN A 406 56.40 31.12 37.01
CA GLN A 406 56.11 32.51 37.35
C GLN A 406 57.13 33.45 36.69
N THR A 407 56.73 34.17 35.65
CA THR A 407 57.38 35.44 35.27
C THR A 407 56.67 36.58 36.01
N LYS A 408 57.27 37.05 37.12
CA LYS A 408 56.78 38.19 37.91
C LYS A 408 56.85 39.47 37.07
N VAL A 409 55.70 40.06 36.74
CA VAL A 409 55.62 41.48 36.40
C VAL A 409 55.33 42.22 37.70
N PRO A 410 56.24 43.07 38.20
CA PRO A 410 56.04 43.76 39.48
C PRO A 410 54.86 44.72 39.41
N TYR A 411 54.10 44.82 40.50
CA TYR A 411 53.22 45.96 40.73
C TYR A 411 54.06 47.25 40.70
N PRO A 412 53.53 48.37 40.17
CA PRO A 412 54.24 49.64 40.22
C PRO A 412 54.55 50.00 41.68
N SER A 413 55.81 50.28 41.97
CA SER A 413 56.24 50.75 43.28
C SER A 413 55.51 52.07 43.60
N PRO A 414 54.95 52.22 44.81
CA PRO A 414 54.37 53.50 45.25
C PRO A 414 55.44 54.59 45.22
N GLN A 415 55.09 55.77 44.71
CA GLN A 415 55.89 56.99 44.85
C GLN A 415 55.79 57.54 46.26
#